data_AF-A0A661QII4-F1
#
_entry.id   AF-A0A661QII4-F1
#
_cell.length_a   1.000
_cell.length_b   1.000
_cell.length_c   1.000
_cell.angle_alpha   90.00
_cell.angle_beta   90.00
_cell.angle_gamma   90.00
#
_symmetry.space_group_name_H-M   'P 1'
#
loop_
_entity.id
_entity.type
_entity.pdbx_description
1 polymer ?
#
loop_
_entity_poly.entity_id
_entity_poly.type
_entity_poly.pdbx_seq_one_letter_code
_entity_poly.pdbx_strand_id
1 'polypeptide(L)' 'MKGMKKVLIYGLLVLAMSVVCQPAFSAEKININTASIEQLVELKGVGEKTAQHIVEY' A
#
# COMPACT_ATOMS: atom_id res chain seq x y z
N MET A 1 41.41 -16.89 -0.22
CA MET A 1 40.08 -17.33 0.27
C MET A 1 39.32 -16.32 1.14
N LYS A 2 39.97 -15.46 1.95
CA LYS A 2 39.27 -14.49 2.82
C LYS A 2 38.44 -13.44 2.06
N GLY A 3 38.90 -12.99 0.89
CA GLY A 3 38.17 -12.03 0.04
C GLY A 3 36.87 -12.61 -0.54
N MET A 4 36.89 -13.86 -1.00
CA MET A 4 35.72 -14.53 -1.57
C MET A 4 34.57 -14.66 -0.55
N LYS A 5 34.89 -14.95 0.72
CA LYS A 5 33.90 -15.01 1.80
C LYS A 5 33.24 -13.64 2.05
N LYS A 6 34.00 -12.54 1.96
CA LYS A 6 33.44 -11.18 2.11
C LYS A 6 32.51 -10.83 0.96
N VAL A 7 32.88 -11.19 -0.27
CA VAL A 7 32.02 -10.98 -1.45
C VAL A 7 30.70 -11.74 -1.30
N LEU A 8 30.74 -12.99 -0.84
CA LEU A 8 29.53 -13.76 -0.57
C LEU A 8 28.67 -13.15 0.55
N ILE A 9 29.29 -12.66 1.62
CA ILE A 9 28.58 -12.01 2.73
C ILE A 9 27.90 -10.72 2.25
N TYR A 10 28.62 -9.84 1.53
CA TYR A 10 28.02 -8.61 1.02
C TYR A 10 26.94 -8.87 -0.02
N GLY A 11 27.13 -9.87 -0.88
CA GLY A 11 26.11 -10.31 -1.83
C GLY A 11 24.84 -10.80 -1.13
N LEU A 12 24.98 -11.62 -0.08
CA LEU A 12 23.85 -12.07 0.73
C LEU A 12 23.14 -10.91 1.44
N LEU A 13 23.90 -9.92 1.91
CA LEU A 13 23.38 -8.76 2.62
C LEU A 13 22.58 -7.83 1.68
N VAL A 14 23.09 -7.60 0.47
CA VAL A 14 22.36 -6.85 -0.58
C VAL A 14 21.09 -7.59 -1.01
N LEU A 15 21.17 -8.91 -1.19
CA LEU A 15 20.01 -9.74 -1.50
C LEU A 15 18.95 -9.65 -0.39
N ALA A 16 19.34 -9.80 0.87
CA ALA A 16 18.43 -9.67 2.00
C ALA A 16 17.76 -8.29 2.06
N MET A 17 18.53 -7.21 1.80
CA MET A 17 18.02 -5.84 1.80
C MET A 17 16.99 -5.59 0.68
N SER A 18 17.14 -6.24 -0.47
CA SER A 18 16.19 -6.15 -1.58
C SER A 18 14.83 -6.80 -1.28
N VAL A 19 14.80 -7.83 -0.42
CA VAL A 19 13.57 -8.53 -0.04
C VAL A 19 12.76 -7.74 1.00
N VAL A 20 13.43 -7.01 1.89
CA VAL A 20 12.74 -6.20 2.93
C VAL A 20 12.27 -4.83 2.45
N CYS A 21 12.73 -4.37 1.28
CA CYS A 21 12.37 -3.07 0.71
C CYS A 21 11.52 -3.23 -0.56
N GLN A 22 10.33 -3.83 -0.42
CA GLN A 22 9.36 -3.87 -1.50
C GLN A 22 8.55 -2.55 -1.55
N PRO A 23 8.18 -2.07 -2.75
CA PRO A 23 7.30 -0.91 -2.88
C PRO A 23 5.95 -1.22 -2.23
N ALA A 24 5.43 -0.27 -1.44
CA ALA A 24 4.09 -0.37 -0.90
C ALA A 24 3.07 -0.06 -2.00
N PHE A 25 2.25 -1.04 -2.36
CA PHE A 25 1.08 -0.81 -3.22
C PHE A 25 -0.07 -0.30 -2.35
N SER A 26 -0.59 0.86 -2.71
CA SER A 26 -1.85 1.38 -2.16
C SER A 26 -2.99 1.08 -3.13
N ALA A 27 -4.20 0.88 -2.61
CA ALA A 27 -5.38 0.76 -3.44
C ALA A 27 -5.62 2.05 -4.25
N GLU A 28 -6.35 1.91 -5.36
CA GLU A 28 -6.76 3.05 -6.17
C GLU A 28 -7.64 4.00 -5.33
N LYS A 29 -7.44 5.30 -5.53
CA LYS A 29 -8.14 6.32 -4.72
C LYS A 29 -9.58 6.45 -5.19
N ILE A 30 -10.50 6.52 -4.24
CA ILE A 30 -11.91 6.83 -4.48
C ILE A 30 -12.08 8.34 -4.52
N ASN A 31 -12.61 8.88 -5.63
CA ASN A 31 -12.93 10.30 -5.74
C ASN A 31 -14.28 10.59 -5.09
N ILE A 32 -14.25 11.22 -3.91
CA ILE A 32 -15.46 11.49 -3.11
C ILE A 32 -16.50 12.36 -3.82
N ASN A 33 -16.10 13.16 -4.81
CA ASN A 33 -17.02 14.05 -5.53
C ASN A 33 -17.80 13.33 -6.64
N THR A 34 -17.40 12.10 -6.99
CA THR A 34 -17.99 11.34 -8.11
C THR A 34 -18.30 9.89 -7.76
N ALA A 35 -17.89 9.43 -6.58
CA ALA A 35 -18.08 8.05 -6.15
C ALA A 35 -19.56 7.77 -5.82
N SER A 36 -20.00 6.54 -6.10
CA SER A 36 -21.30 6.07 -5.63
C SER A 36 -21.29 5.83 -4.12
N ILE A 37 -22.48 5.73 -3.52
CA ILE A 37 -22.65 5.33 -2.12
C ILE A 37 -21.93 4.02 -1.83
N GLU A 38 -22.08 3.04 -2.73
CA GLU A 38 -21.46 1.71 -2.62
C GLU A 38 -19.93 1.81 -2.57
N GLN A 39 -19.33 2.63 -3.45
CA GLN A 39 -17.89 2.88 -3.46
C GLN A 39 -17.43 3.60 -2.20
N LEU A 40 -18.20 4.59 -1.71
CA LEU A 40 -17.85 5.32 -0.49
C LEU A 40 -17.87 4.41 0.74
N VAL A 41 -18.74 3.40 0.80
CA VAL A 41 -18.82 2.43 1.91
C VAL A 41 -17.58 1.51 1.96
N GLU A 42 -16.84 1.35 0.86
CA GLU A 42 -15.57 0.62 0.88
C GLU A 42 -14.48 1.35 1.69
N LEU A 43 -14.64 2.66 1.93
CA LEU A 43 -13.72 3.44 2.73
C LEU A 43 -13.83 3.02 4.21
N LYS A 44 -12.68 2.66 4.79
CA LYS A 44 -12.59 2.28 6.21
C LYS A 44 -13.19 3.38 7.10
N GLY A 45 -14.26 3.05 7.81
CA GLY A 45 -14.95 3.96 8.73
C GLY A 45 -16.11 4.74 8.10
N VAL A 46 -16.44 4.50 6.83
CA VAL A 46 -17.61 5.07 6.16
C VAL A 46 -18.69 4.00 6.06
N GLY A 47 -19.78 4.17 6.82
CA GLY A 47 -20.99 3.36 6.67
C GLY A 47 -22.02 4.03 5.79
N GLU A 48 -23.12 3.34 5.48
CA GLU A 48 -24.17 3.83 4.57
C GLU A 48 -24.67 5.25 4.90
N LYS A 49 -24.94 5.54 6.19
CA LYS A 49 -25.39 6.88 6.62
C LYS A 49 -24.35 7.96 6.34
N THR A 50 -23.08 7.66 6.59
CA THR A 50 -21.98 8.59 6.31
C THR A 50 -21.81 8.78 4.81
N ALA A 51 -21.89 7.71 4.03
CA ALA A 51 -21.82 7.76 2.57
C ALA A 51 -22.96 8.60 1.97
N GLN A 52 -24.18 8.46 2.49
CA GLN A 52 -25.33 9.30 2.11
C GLN A 52 -25.07 10.77 2.39
N HIS A 53 -24.61 11.12 3.60
CA HIS A 53 -24.28 12.51 3.93
C HIS A 53 -23.16 13.10 3.05
N ILE A 54 -22.21 12.28 2.58
CA ILE A 54 -21.15 12.73 1.66
C ILE A 54 -21.73 13.11 0.29
N VAL A 55 -22.69 12.34 -0.21
CA VAL A 55 -23.33 12.59 -1.52
C VAL A 55 -24.32 13.76 -1.45
N GLU A 56 -24.95 13.97 -0.31
CA GLU A 56 -25.93 15.05 -0.10
C GLU A 56 -25.30 16.44 0.01
N TYR A 57 -24.02 16.54 0.34
CA TYR A 57 -23.29 17.81 0.52
C TYR A 57 -22.64 18.31 -0.77
#